data_AF-A0A526S452-F1
#
_entry.id   AF-A0A526S452-F1
#
_cell.length_a   1.000
_cell.length_b   1.000
_cell.length_c   1.000
_cell.angle_alpha   90.00
_cell.angle_beta   90.00
_cell.angle_gamma   90.00
#
_symmetry.space_group_name_H-M   'P 1'
#
loop_
_entity.id
_entity.type
_entity.pdbx_description
1 polymer ?
#
loop_
_entity_poly.entity_id
_entity_poly.type
_entity_poly.pdbx_seq_one_letter_code
_entity_poly.pdbx_strand_id
1 'polypeptide(L)'
;MRLRRLDLIRYGKFTDATIDFGPKPQTGPDLHIVFGLNEAGKSTALSGYLDLLFGIEERSRYNFLHEYSAMRIGGALELGGEEHIFTRTKQRANSLLNAAGQPVSEMAISSHLAGLSRDAYETMFSLDDETLEAGGKSILESRGDLGKLLFTASAGLGHASDTLRLLEAEADGLYRKQAHGTELALLKKRLAELKSRREAVDTLASTFETLETERLDATEKYDRSITERSVLSARLET
;
A
#
# COMPACT_ATOMS: atom_id res chain seq x y z
N MET A 1 -5.65 23.62 0.40
CA MET A 1 -6.39 24.04 -0.81
C MET A 1 -7.80 24.41 -0.38
N ARG A 2 -8.38 25.49 -0.92
CA ARG A 2 -9.78 25.88 -0.69
C ARG A 2 -10.45 26.19 -2.04
N LEU A 3 -11.70 25.76 -2.21
CA LEU A 3 -12.53 26.14 -3.35
C LEU A 3 -13.17 27.51 -3.09
N ARG A 4 -12.78 28.53 -3.86
CA ARG A 4 -13.32 29.89 -3.77
C ARG A 4 -14.57 30.05 -4.63
N ARG A 5 -14.56 29.47 -5.83
CA ARG A 5 -15.66 29.55 -6.80
C ARG A 5 -15.66 28.31 -7.70
N LEU A 6 -16.84 27.79 -8.02
CA LEU A 6 -17.02 26.72 -9.01
C LEU A 6 -17.81 27.25 -10.21
N ASP A 7 -17.25 27.10 -11.40
CA ASP A 7 -17.82 27.56 -12.68
C ASP A 7 -18.27 26.36 -13.52
N LEU A 8 -19.58 26.08 -13.54
CA LEU A 8 -20.22 25.03 -14.32
C LEU A 8 -20.59 25.57 -15.71
N ILE A 9 -19.56 25.81 -16.53
CA ILE A 9 -19.64 26.52 -17.82
C ILE A 9 -20.49 25.74 -18.83
N ARG A 10 -20.14 24.48 -19.09
CA ARG A 10 -20.91 23.56 -19.94
C ARG A 10 -20.76 22.15 -19.39
N TYR A 11 -21.55 21.82 -18.38
CA TYR A 11 -21.34 20.59 -17.62
C TYR A 11 -22.66 20.03 -17.08
N GLY A 12 -22.99 18.79 -17.49
CA GLY A 12 -24.25 18.17 -17.10
C GLY A 12 -25.43 19.02 -17.55
N LYS A 13 -26.28 19.40 -16.58
CA LYS A 13 -27.48 20.22 -16.81
C LYS A 13 -27.21 21.71 -16.80
N PHE A 14 -25.99 22.12 -16.48
CA PHE A 14 -25.63 23.52 -16.30
C PHE A 14 -25.07 24.12 -17.58
N THR A 15 -25.43 25.37 -17.82
CA THR A 15 -24.87 26.23 -18.85
C THR A 15 -24.59 27.57 -18.18
N ASP A 16 -23.31 27.95 -18.13
CA ASP A 16 -22.80 29.19 -17.55
C ASP A 16 -23.32 29.46 -16.11
N ALA A 17 -23.34 28.41 -15.28
CA ALA A 17 -23.72 28.52 -13.87
C ALA A 17 -22.49 28.66 -12.96
N THR A 18 -22.64 29.38 -11.85
CA THR A 18 -21.53 29.66 -10.93
C THR A 18 -22.00 29.51 -9.48
N ILE A 19 -21.18 28.86 -8.66
CA ILE A 19 -21.33 28.80 -7.21
C ILE A 19 -20.16 29.53 -6.59
N ASP A 20 -20.41 30.70 -5.99
CA ASP A 20 -19.40 31.54 -5.37
C ASP A 20 -19.40 31.34 -3.84
N PHE A 21 -18.28 30.91 -3.27
CA PHE A 21 -18.16 30.61 -1.84
C PHE A 21 -17.62 31.79 -1.01
N GLY A 22 -17.49 32.98 -1.60
CA GLY A 22 -16.90 34.14 -0.92
C GLY A 22 -15.42 33.96 -0.52
N PRO A 23 -14.73 35.05 -0.15
CA PRO A 23 -13.38 34.96 0.40
C PRO A 23 -13.38 34.19 1.73
N LYS A 24 -12.26 33.58 2.09
CA LYS A 24 -12.10 32.90 3.38
C LYS A 24 -12.44 33.86 4.54
N PRO A 25 -13.33 33.46 5.48
CA PRO A 25 -13.66 34.30 6.64
C PRO A 25 -12.42 34.62 7.50
N GLN A 26 -12.31 35.87 7.97
CA GLN A 26 -11.24 36.28 8.91
C GLN A 26 -11.47 35.70 10.31
N THR A 27 -12.73 35.46 10.68
CA THR A 27 -13.15 34.92 11.96
C THR A 27 -14.29 33.92 11.76
N GLY A 28 -14.28 32.83 12.51
CA GLY A 28 -15.33 31.79 12.45
C GLY A 28 -15.06 30.68 11.43
N PRO A 29 -15.98 29.70 11.33
CA PRO A 29 -15.84 28.56 10.43
C PRO A 29 -16.15 28.92 8.97
N ASP A 30 -15.45 28.28 8.05
CA ASP A 30 -15.64 28.39 6.60
C ASP A 30 -16.65 27.32 6.12
N LEU A 31 -17.91 27.48 6.52
CA LEU A 31 -19.00 26.54 6.26
C LEU A 31 -19.97 27.10 5.22
N HIS A 32 -20.17 26.34 4.14
CA HIS A 32 -21.13 26.67 3.08
C HIS A 32 -22.17 25.57 2.92
N ILE A 33 -23.43 25.96 2.75
CA ILE A 33 -24.54 25.04 2.52
C ILE A 33 -25.09 25.29 1.12
N VAL A 34 -24.91 24.32 0.22
CA VAL A 34 -25.51 24.32 -1.12
C VAL A 34 -26.82 23.54 -1.05
N PHE A 35 -27.95 24.25 -1.06
CA PHE A 35 -29.27 23.64 -0.96
C PHE A 35 -30.09 23.85 -2.24
N GLY A 36 -31.06 22.98 -2.46
CA GLY A 36 -31.96 23.02 -3.60
C GLY A 36 -32.83 21.77 -3.65
N LEU A 37 -33.89 21.82 -4.46
CA LEU A 37 -34.80 20.67 -4.66
C LEU A 37 -34.05 19.43 -5.18
N ASN A 38 -34.72 18.28 -5.14
CA ASN A 38 -34.23 17.10 -5.85
C ASN A 38 -34.05 17.44 -7.34
N GLU A 39 -33.03 16.86 -7.97
CA GLU A 39 -32.66 17.13 -9.36
C GLU A 39 -32.21 18.58 -9.65
N ALA A 40 -32.10 19.45 -8.64
CA ALA A 40 -31.53 20.80 -8.80
C ALA A 40 -30.08 20.79 -9.30
N GLY A 41 -29.39 19.64 -9.26
CA GLY A 41 -28.04 19.46 -9.78
C GLY A 41 -26.95 19.51 -8.72
N LYS A 42 -27.29 19.29 -7.44
CA LYS A 42 -26.33 19.27 -6.32
C LYS A 42 -25.23 18.22 -6.53
N SER A 43 -25.61 16.96 -6.81
CA SER A 43 -24.65 15.89 -7.11
C SER A 43 -23.88 16.13 -8.41
N THR A 44 -24.50 16.80 -9.39
CA THR A 44 -23.83 17.24 -10.63
C THR A 44 -22.76 18.29 -10.34
N ALA A 45 -23.03 19.25 -9.45
CA ALA A 45 -22.06 20.27 -9.06
C ALA A 45 -20.88 19.65 -8.29
N LEU A 46 -21.15 18.72 -7.37
CA LEU A 46 -20.10 17.96 -6.67
C LEU A 46 -19.22 17.17 -7.65
N SER A 47 -19.83 16.46 -8.60
CA SER A 47 -19.07 15.74 -9.63
C SER A 47 -18.25 16.68 -10.49
N GLY A 48 -18.79 17.87 -10.79
CA GLY A 48 -18.04 18.92 -11.48
C GLY A 48 -16.83 19.40 -10.68
N TYR A 49 -16.97 19.63 -9.38
CA TYR A 49 -15.85 19.97 -8.53
C TYR A 49 -14.75 18.90 -8.56
N LEU A 50 -15.12 17.62 -8.49
CA LEU A 50 -14.17 16.51 -8.56
C LEU A 50 -13.49 16.45 -9.94
N ASP A 51 -14.25 16.66 -11.02
CA ASP A 51 -13.72 16.72 -12.37
C ASP A 51 -12.74 17.91 -12.56
N LEU A 52 -12.99 19.06 -11.93
CA LEU A 52 -12.05 20.19 -11.92
C LEU A 52 -10.70 19.78 -11.31
N LEU A 53 -10.72 19.06 -10.18
CA LEU A 53 -9.52 18.64 -9.49
C LEU A 53 -8.75 17.53 -10.23
N PHE A 54 -9.46 16.51 -10.70
CA PHE A 54 -8.84 15.24 -11.13
C PHE A 54 -8.87 14.99 -12.64
N GLY A 55 -9.60 15.79 -13.42
CA GLY A 55 -9.86 15.47 -14.81
C GLY A 55 -11.32 15.12 -15.06
N ILE A 56 -11.88 15.54 -16.19
CA ILE A 56 -13.17 15.04 -16.66
C ILE A 56 -12.95 13.61 -17.19
N GLU A 57 -13.61 12.64 -16.55
CA GLU A 57 -13.47 11.20 -16.83
C GLU A 57 -13.57 10.87 -18.33
N GLU A 58 -12.87 9.84 -18.80
CA GLU A 58 -12.89 9.47 -20.23
C GLU A 58 -14.33 9.27 -20.74
N ARG A 59 -15.14 8.58 -19.93
CA ARG A 59 -16.57 8.33 -20.16
C ARG A 59 -17.42 9.04 -19.12
N SER A 60 -17.44 10.37 -19.18
CA SER A 60 -18.31 11.16 -18.29
C SER A 60 -19.78 10.91 -18.63
N ARG A 61 -20.60 10.72 -17.60
CA ARG A 61 -22.07 10.62 -17.68
C ARG A 61 -22.77 11.99 -17.79
N TYR A 62 -22.02 13.09 -17.74
CA TYR A 62 -22.53 14.46 -17.69
C TYR A 62 -22.54 15.17 -19.05
N ASN A 63 -22.50 14.44 -20.17
CA ASN A 63 -22.55 14.98 -21.53
C ASN A 63 -23.96 15.03 -22.14
N PHE A 64 -25.01 14.90 -21.34
CA PHE A 64 -26.38 14.78 -21.84
C PHE A 64 -26.93 16.05 -22.50
N LEU A 65 -26.50 17.23 -22.06
CA LEU A 65 -26.86 18.52 -22.68
C LEU A 65 -25.74 19.06 -23.60
N HIS A 66 -24.50 18.78 -23.24
CA HIS A 66 -23.31 19.28 -23.92
C HIS A 66 -22.45 18.12 -24.39
N GLU A 67 -22.20 18.06 -25.70
CA GLU A 67 -21.28 17.08 -26.30
C GLU A 67 -19.90 17.14 -25.63
N TYR A 68 -19.17 16.03 -25.65
CA TYR A 68 -17.86 15.93 -24.99
C TYR A 68 -16.91 17.08 -25.37
N SER A 69 -16.81 17.43 -26.65
CA SER A 69 -15.92 18.51 -27.11
C SER A 69 -16.29 19.90 -26.57
N ALA A 70 -17.55 20.10 -26.17
CA ALA A 70 -18.05 21.35 -25.62
C ALA A 70 -17.98 21.40 -24.08
N MET A 71 -17.76 20.26 -23.42
CA MET A 71 -17.76 20.20 -21.96
C MET A 71 -16.62 21.03 -21.36
N ARG A 72 -16.98 21.90 -20.42
CA ARG A 72 -16.06 22.79 -19.72
C ARG A 72 -16.50 23.00 -18.28
N ILE A 73 -15.54 22.97 -17.39
CA ILE A 73 -15.71 23.32 -15.99
C ILE A 73 -14.55 24.20 -15.55
N GLY A 74 -14.79 25.13 -14.66
CA GLY A 74 -13.75 26.00 -14.14
C GLY A 74 -13.96 26.29 -12.66
N GLY A 75 -13.10 27.13 -12.14
CA GLY A 75 -13.24 27.63 -10.79
C GLY A 75 -12.02 28.41 -10.34
N ALA A 76 -12.17 29.05 -9.19
CA ALA A 76 -11.09 29.68 -8.45
C ALA A 76 -10.71 28.77 -7.27
N LEU A 77 -9.44 28.41 -7.20
CA LEU A 77 -8.85 27.65 -6.10
C LEU A 77 -7.85 28.53 -5.36
N GLU A 78 -7.93 28.56 -4.03
CA GLU A 78 -6.89 29.15 -3.20
C GLU A 78 -5.83 28.09 -2.90
N LEU A 79 -4.64 28.27 -3.50
CA LEU A 79 -3.50 27.38 -3.41
C LEU A 79 -2.31 28.15 -2.83
N GLY A 80 -1.71 27.66 -1.75
CA GLY A 80 -0.59 28.36 -1.10
C GLY A 80 -0.93 29.76 -0.57
N GLY A 81 -2.21 30.11 -0.42
CA GLY A 81 -2.67 31.44 0.00
C GLY A 81 -2.99 32.39 -1.16
N GLU A 82 -2.71 31.98 -2.40
CA GLU A 82 -2.98 32.76 -3.62
C GLU A 82 -4.19 32.19 -4.37
N GLU A 83 -4.94 33.07 -5.04
CA GLU A 83 -6.07 32.66 -5.88
C GLU A 83 -5.58 32.27 -7.28
N HIS A 84 -5.97 31.08 -7.73
CA HIS A 84 -5.69 30.58 -9.07
C HIS A 84 -6.98 30.22 -9.79
N ILE A 85 -7.18 30.80 -10.97
CA ILE A 85 -8.31 30.49 -11.84
C ILE A 85 -7.91 29.40 -12.81
N PHE A 86 -8.70 28.33 -12.83
CA PHE A 86 -8.53 27.21 -13.73
C PHE A 86 -9.78 26.99 -14.57
N THR A 87 -9.57 26.51 -15.79
CA THR A 87 -10.62 25.94 -16.63
C THR A 87 -10.15 24.60 -17.15
N ARG A 88 -11.01 23.60 -17.05
CA ARG A 88 -10.77 22.26 -17.55
C ARG A 88 -11.73 21.95 -18.69
N THR A 89 -11.17 21.39 -19.75
CA THR A 89 -11.90 20.95 -20.94
C THR A 89 -11.85 19.43 -21.03
N LYS A 90 -12.83 18.80 -21.69
CA LYS A 90 -12.81 17.35 -21.90
C LYS A 90 -11.82 17.00 -23.03
N GLN A 91 -10.57 16.78 -22.67
CA GLN A 91 -9.50 16.37 -23.58
C GLN A 91 -8.57 15.36 -22.91
N ARG A 92 -7.87 14.52 -23.69
CA ARG A 92 -6.95 13.50 -23.15
C ARG A 92 -5.63 14.09 -22.61
N ALA A 93 -5.20 15.22 -23.15
CA ALA A 93 -3.97 15.90 -22.76
C ALA A 93 -4.20 17.42 -22.78
N ASN A 94 -3.40 18.17 -22.02
CA ASN A 94 -3.49 19.64 -21.96
C ASN A 94 -4.90 20.15 -21.59
N SER A 95 -5.60 19.38 -20.76
CA SER A 95 -7.02 19.59 -20.46
C SER A 95 -7.24 20.75 -19.50
N LEU A 96 -6.24 21.07 -18.67
CA LEU A 96 -6.25 22.12 -17.67
C LEU A 96 -5.63 23.40 -18.23
N LEU A 97 -6.36 24.50 -18.12
CA LEU A 97 -6.01 25.82 -18.61
C LEU A 97 -5.96 26.82 -17.45
N ASN A 98 -5.07 27.80 -17.52
CA ASN A 98 -5.04 28.94 -16.61
C ASN A 98 -6.05 30.04 -16.99
N ALA A 99 -6.06 31.13 -16.24
CA ALA A 99 -6.90 32.31 -16.49
C ALA A 99 -6.73 32.92 -17.90
N ALA A 100 -5.56 32.78 -18.52
CA ALA A 100 -5.27 33.26 -19.86
C ALA A 100 -5.69 32.25 -20.97
N GLY A 101 -6.30 31.12 -20.59
CA GLY A 101 -6.67 30.06 -21.52
C GLY A 101 -5.50 29.23 -22.02
N GLN A 102 -4.33 29.33 -21.39
CA GLN A 102 -3.14 28.58 -21.78
C GLN A 102 -3.06 27.26 -21.03
N PRO A 103 -2.68 26.15 -21.69
CA PRO A 103 -2.47 24.88 -21.00
C PRO A 103 -1.44 24.96 -19.89
N VAL A 104 -1.76 24.34 -18.76
CA VAL A 104 -0.87 24.19 -17.61
C VAL A 104 -0.75 22.71 -17.23
N SER A 105 0.35 22.39 -16.54
CA SER A 105 0.55 21.04 -16.01
C SER A 105 -0.50 20.69 -14.97
N GLU A 106 -0.95 19.43 -14.95
CA GLU A 106 -1.81 18.88 -13.90
C GLU A 106 -1.21 19.03 -12.50
N MET A 107 0.13 19.14 -12.42
CA MET A 107 0.86 19.43 -11.17
C MET A 107 0.44 20.74 -10.49
N ALA A 108 -0.13 21.68 -11.25
CA ALA A 108 -0.65 22.94 -10.71
C ALA A 108 -1.74 22.72 -9.65
N ILE A 109 -2.51 21.64 -9.77
CA ILE A 109 -3.52 21.24 -8.77
C ILE A 109 -3.02 20.06 -7.94
N SER A 110 -2.47 19.02 -8.58
CA SER A 110 -2.20 17.75 -7.89
C SER A 110 -1.11 17.83 -6.81
N SER A 111 -0.18 18.79 -6.91
CA SER A 111 0.82 19.06 -5.86
C SER A 111 0.18 19.50 -4.52
N HIS A 112 -1.03 20.05 -4.56
CA HIS A 112 -1.79 20.48 -3.38
C HIS A 112 -2.76 19.41 -2.86
N LEU A 113 -2.83 18.25 -3.51
CA LEU A 113 -3.67 17.11 -3.13
C LEU A 113 -2.94 16.04 -2.32
N ALA A 114 -1.66 16.29 -1.94
CA ALA A 114 -0.84 15.37 -1.15
C ALA A 114 -0.77 13.92 -1.70
N GLY A 115 -0.87 13.77 -3.02
CA GLY A 115 -0.83 12.46 -3.69
C GLY A 115 -2.13 11.65 -3.63
N LEU A 116 -3.23 12.23 -3.16
CA LEU A 116 -4.54 11.57 -3.15
C LEU A 116 -5.04 11.31 -4.58
N SER A 117 -5.56 10.11 -4.80
CA SER A 117 -6.36 9.80 -5.98
C SER A 117 -7.78 10.38 -5.85
N ARG A 118 -8.52 10.39 -6.96
CA ARG A 118 -9.94 10.77 -6.97
C ARG A 118 -10.74 9.94 -5.97
N ASP A 119 -10.67 8.62 -6.06
CA ASP A 119 -11.42 7.70 -5.19
C ASP A 119 -11.07 7.91 -3.70
N ALA A 120 -9.79 8.14 -3.39
CA ALA A 120 -9.36 8.42 -2.03
C ALA A 120 -9.90 9.76 -1.54
N TYR A 121 -9.90 10.79 -2.40
CA TYR A 121 -10.46 12.11 -2.09
C TYR A 121 -11.98 12.03 -1.86
N GLU A 122 -12.71 11.34 -2.73
CA GLU A 122 -14.16 11.12 -2.58
C GLU A 122 -14.44 10.39 -1.27
N THR A 123 -13.73 9.31 -0.96
CA THR A 123 -13.93 8.56 0.29
C THR A 123 -13.64 9.39 1.55
N MET A 124 -12.64 10.28 1.50
CA MET A 124 -12.21 11.07 2.67
C MET A 124 -13.03 12.35 2.88
N PHE A 125 -13.47 13.00 1.79
CA PHE A 125 -14.03 14.35 1.83
C PHE A 125 -15.44 14.45 1.23
N SER A 126 -15.98 13.37 0.66
CA SER A 126 -17.36 13.28 0.19
C SER A 126 -18.12 12.25 1.02
N LEU A 127 -19.25 12.69 1.58
CA LEU A 127 -20.24 11.83 2.20
C LEU A 127 -21.51 12.01 1.38
N ASP A 128 -21.88 10.98 0.64
CA ASP A 128 -23.18 10.85 -0.03
C ASP A 128 -23.90 9.58 0.46
N ASP A 129 -25.20 9.48 0.20
CA ASP A 129 -26.00 8.36 0.72
C ASP A 129 -25.47 6.99 0.24
N GLU A 130 -24.98 6.90 -0.99
CA GLU A 130 -24.43 5.67 -1.57
C GLU A 130 -23.09 5.28 -0.91
N THR A 131 -22.20 6.23 -0.67
CA THR A 131 -20.92 6.03 0.03
C THR A 131 -21.12 5.73 1.51
N LEU A 132 -22.17 6.27 2.14
CA LEU A 132 -22.56 5.90 3.51
C LEU A 132 -23.08 4.46 3.58
N GLU A 133 -23.91 4.02 2.63
CA GLU A 133 -24.42 2.66 2.59
C GLU A 133 -23.32 1.65 2.21
N ALA A 134 -22.52 1.96 1.19
CA ALA A 134 -21.38 1.15 0.79
C ALA A 134 -20.30 1.12 1.89
N GLY A 135 -20.06 2.23 2.56
CA GLY A 135 -19.20 2.32 3.73
C GLY A 135 -19.72 1.48 4.89
N GLY A 136 -21.02 1.55 5.19
CA GLY A 136 -21.68 0.72 6.20
C GLY A 136 -21.58 -0.78 5.88
N LYS A 137 -21.78 -1.16 4.61
CA LYS A 137 -21.63 -2.52 4.13
C LYS A 137 -20.18 -3.00 4.20
N SER A 138 -19.22 -2.15 3.80
CA SER A 138 -17.80 -2.43 3.92
C SER A 138 -17.34 -2.56 5.38
N ILE A 139 -17.94 -1.81 6.31
CA ILE A 139 -17.71 -1.96 7.77
C ILE A 139 -18.24 -3.30 8.28
N LEU A 140 -19.41 -3.73 7.81
CA LEU A 140 -19.98 -5.04 8.15
C LEU A 140 -19.17 -6.21 7.57
N GLU A 141 -18.63 -6.04 6.36
CA GLU A 141 -17.86 -7.05 5.64
C GLU A 141 -16.39 -7.09 6.07
N SER A 142 -15.80 -5.94 6.40
CA SER A 142 -14.39 -5.81 6.82
C SER A 142 -14.32 -5.77 8.33
N ARG A 143 -13.89 -6.87 8.93
CA ARG A 143 -13.52 -6.95 10.35
C ARG A 143 -12.31 -6.05 10.68
N GLY A 144 -12.51 -4.73 10.74
CA GLY A 144 -11.61 -3.80 11.43
C GLY A 144 -10.69 -2.91 10.59
N ASP A 145 -10.62 -3.07 9.26
CA ASP A 145 -9.58 -2.35 8.47
C ASP A 145 -10.03 -0.95 8.02
N LEU A 146 -11.29 -0.78 7.60
CA LEU A 146 -11.83 0.52 7.19
C LEU A 146 -12.04 1.48 8.38
N GLY A 147 -12.43 0.96 9.55
CA GLY A 147 -12.52 1.75 10.77
C GLY A 147 -11.18 2.37 11.16
N LYS A 148 -10.08 1.65 10.89
CA LYS A 148 -8.71 2.12 11.06
C LYS A 148 -8.39 3.24 10.08
N LEU A 149 -8.76 3.11 8.80
CA LEU A 149 -8.57 4.17 7.80
C LEU A 149 -9.34 5.45 8.12
N LEU A 150 -10.62 5.35 8.52
CA LEU A 150 -11.44 6.50 8.92
C LEU A 150 -10.90 7.21 10.17
N PHE A 151 -10.43 6.47 11.18
CA PHE A 151 -9.84 7.04 12.39
C PHE A 151 -8.47 7.64 12.14
N THR A 152 -7.68 7.05 11.23
CA THR A 152 -6.33 7.53 10.90
C THR A 152 -6.38 8.80 10.03
N ALA A 153 -7.32 8.88 9.08
CA ALA A 153 -7.51 10.04 8.22
C ALA A 153 -8.04 11.26 9.01
N SER A 154 -9.00 11.05 9.92
CA SER A 154 -9.55 12.13 10.76
C SER A 154 -8.58 12.66 11.82
N ALA A 155 -7.63 11.85 12.28
CA ALA A 155 -6.62 12.24 13.27
C ALA A 155 -5.30 12.76 12.68
N GLY A 156 -5.15 12.81 11.34
CA GLY A 156 -3.90 13.23 10.69
C GLY A 156 -2.73 12.23 10.87
N LEU A 157 -3.04 10.95 11.13
CA LEU A 157 -2.06 9.92 11.50
C LEU A 157 -1.58 9.07 10.31
N GLY A 158 -1.60 9.59 9.07
CA GLY A 158 -1.20 8.84 7.87
C GLY A 158 0.16 8.13 8.03
N HIS A 159 1.12 8.78 8.71
CA HIS A 159 2.42 8.21 9.05
C HIS A 159 2.35 6.96 9.94
N ALA A 160 1.34 6.84 10.82
CA ALA A 160 1.16 5.67 11.67
C ALA A 160 0.70 4.45 10.86
N SER A 161 -0.16 4.63 9.86
CA SER A 161 -0.56 3.54 8.95
C SER A 161 0.60 3.07 8.07
N ASP A 162 1.45 3.98 7.61
CA ASP A 162 2.66 3.61 6.85
C ASP A 162 3.65 2.84 7.74
N THR A 163 3.85 3.31 8.97
CA THR A 163 4.69 2.63 9.97
C THR A 163 4.15 1.24 10.29
N LEU A 164 2.85 1.10 10.43
CA LEU A 164 2.21 -0.18 10.75
C LEU A 164 2.31 -1.17 9.58
N ARG A 165 2.16 -0.71 8.34
CA ARG A 165 2.42 -1.53 7.14
C ARG A 165 3.87 -2.00 7.04
N LEU A 166 4.83 -1.13 7.37
CA LEU A 166 6.25 -1.51 7.41
C LEU A 166 6.50 -2.58 8.48
N LEU A 167 5.93 -2.42 9.67
CA LEU A 167 6.03 -3.41 10.75
C LEU A 167 5.37 -4.74 10.40
N GLU A 168 4.22 -4.72 9.70
CA GLU A 168 3.57 -5.94 9.21
C GLU A 168 4.43 -6.65 8.16
N ALA A 169 5.04 -5.91 7.23
CA ALA A 169 5.95 -6.49 6.23
C ALA A 169 7.21 -7.10 6.87
N GLU A 170 7.77 -6.44 7.89
CA GLU A 170 8.90 -6.96 8.67
C GLU A 170 8.51 -8.25 9.42
N ALA A 171 7.37 -8.23 10.11
CA ALA A 171 6.85 -9.40 10.82
C ALA A 171 6.61 -10.58 9.87
N ASP A 172 6.06 -10.32 8.68
CA ASP A 172 5.85 -11.32 7.63
C ASP A 172 7.15 -11.90 7.07
N GLY A 173 8.21 -11.09 6.99
CA GLY A 173 9.55 -11.53 6.62
C GLY A 173 10.17 -12.46 7.66
N LEU A 174 9.89 -12.20 8.95
CA LEU A 174 10.34 -13.04 10.06
C LEU A 174 9.57 -14.38 10.11
N TYR A 175 8.23 -14.32 10.07
CA TYR A 175 7.39 -15.50 10.23
C TYR A 175 6.01 -15.35 9.59
N ARG A 176 5.65 -16.32 8.73
CA ARG A 176 4.30 -16.47 8.21
C ARG A 176 3.89 -17.94 8.24
N LYS A 177 2.65 -18.19 8.65
CA LYS A 177 2.09 -19.56 8.75
C LYS A 177 2.14 -20.23 7.37
N GLN A 178 2.80 -21.39 7.30
CA GLN A 178 3.04 -22.17 6.06
C GLN A 178 4.00 -21.56 5.02
N ALA A 179 4.67 -20.45 5.31
CA ALA A 179 5.73 -19.95 4.45
C ALA A 179 7.04 -20.70 4.71
N HIS A 180 7.72 -21.14 3.64
CA HIS A 180 8.99 -21.87 3.71
C HIS A 180 10.23 -20.98 3.51
N GLY A 181 10.05 -19.73 3.09
CA GLY A 181 11.12 -18.80 2.77
C GLY A 181 11.37 -17.70 3.81
N THR A 182 10.66 -17.69 4.94
CA THR A 182 10.89 -16.69 5.99
C THR A 182 12.16 -17.00 6.78
N GLU A 183 12.72 -15.99 7.45
CA GLU A 183 13.98 -16.13 8.19
C GLU A 183 13.91 -17.29 9.22
N LEU A 184 12.81 -17.36 9.98
CA LEU A 184 12.61 -18.39 11.00
C LEU A 184 12.48 -19.79 10.38
N ALA A 185 11.89 -19.92 9.19
CA ALA A 185 11.80 -21.19 8.47
C ALA A 185 13.18 -21.66 8.00
N LEU A 186 14.01 -20.75 7.48
CA LEU A 186 15.38 -21.03 7.06
C LEU A 186 16.26 -21.42 8.25
N LEU A 187 16.17 -20.70 9.38
CA LEU A 187 16.91 -21.01 10.61
C LEU A 187 16.52 -22.38 11.17
N LYS A 188 15.24 -22.74 11.20
CA LYS A 188 14.78 -24.08 11.60
C LYS A 188 15.34 -25.18 10.71
N LYS A 189 15.36 -24.96 9.38
CA LYS A 189 15.95 -25.91 8.42
C LYS A 189 17.44 -26.09 8.68
N ARG A 190 18.16 -24.98 8.89
CA ARG A 190 19.60 -25.01 9.19
C ARG A 190 19.91 -25.71 10.51
N LEU A 191 19.08 -25.50 11.53
CA LEU A 191 19.20 -26.19 12.81
C LEU A 191 19.03 -27.71 12.66
N ALA A 192 18.04 -28.15 11.88
CA ALA A 192 17.83 -29.57 11.62
C ALA A 192 19.03 -30.21 10.89
N GLU A 193 19.59 -29.50 9.90
CA GLU A 193 20.79 -29.94 9.18
C GLU A 193 21.99 -30.07 10.13
N LEU A 194 22.21 -29.08 11.00
CA LEU A 194 23.29 -29.11 12.00
C LEU A 194 23.10 -30.24 13.02
N LYS A 195 21.87 -30.51 13.47
CA LYS A 195 21.58 -31.65 14.35
C LYS A 195 21.87 -32.98 13.68
N SER A 196 21.46 -33.16 12.42
CA SER A 196 21.74 -34.37 11.66
C SER A 196 23.26 -34.57 11.45
N ARG A 197 24.00 -33.50 11.13
CA ARG A 197 25.47 -33.57 11.04
C ARG A 197 26.11 -33.91 12.38
N ARG A 198 25.62 -33.35 13.48
CA ARG A 198 26.08 -33.69 14.82
C ARG A 198 25.88 -35.18 15.08
N GLU A 199 24.66 -35.69 14.89
CA GLU A 199 24.33 -37.11 15.10
C GLU A 199 25.16 -38.06 14.21
N ALA A 200 25.51 -37.66 12.99
CA ALA A 200 26.36 -38.46 12.11
C ALA A 200 27.84 -38.53 12.57
N VAL A 201 28.31 -37.53 13.32
CA VAL A 201 29.69 -37.47 13.83
C VAL A 201 29.77 -37.92 15.30
N ASP A 202 28.67 -37.80 16.05
CA ASP A 202 28.59 -38.20 17.45
C ASP A 202 28.76 -39.71 17.56
N THR A 203 29.91 -40.12 18.08
CA THR A 203 30.13 -41.50 18.51
C THR A 203 29.84 -41.55 19.99
N LEU A 204 28.86 -42.37 20.40
CA LEU A 204 28.54 -42.53 21.82
C LEU A 204 29.80 -42.99 22.57
N ALA A 205 30.02 -42.43 23.77
CA ALA A 205 31.20 -42.77 24.57
C ALA A 205 31.34 -44.28 24.81
N SER A 206 30.22 -44.99 24.99
CA SER A 206 30.19 -46.44 25.13
C SER A 206 30.61 -47.19 23.86
N THR A 207 30.22 -46.70 22.68
CA THR A 207 30.69 -47.28 21.41
C THR A 207 32.17 -47.00 21.17
N PHE A 208 32.66 -45.83 21.58
CA PHE A 208 34.09 -45.51 21.51
C PHE A 208 34.91 -46.42 22.44
N GLU A 209 34.47 -46.63 23.69
CA GLU A 209 35.13 -47.55 24.62
C GLU A 209 35.16 -48.99 24.10
N THR A 210 34.06 -49.45 23.49
CA THR A 210 33.98 -50.79 22.89
C THR A 210 34.95 -50.91 21.71
N LEU A 211 34.97 -49.92 20.82
CA LEU A 211 35.88 -49.89 19.67
C LEU A 211 37.35 -49.81 20.08
N GLU A 212 37.69 -49.07 21.13
CA GLU A 212 39.07 -49.06 21.66
C GLU A 212 39.45 -50.40 22.30
N THR A 213 38.52 -51.04 23.00
CA THR A 213 38.77 -52.37 23.56
C THR A 213 38.99 -53.39 22.45
N GLU A 214 38.16 -53.38 21.40
CA GLU A 214 38.34 -54.23 20.21
C GLU A 214 39.65 -53.94 19.49
N ARG A 215 40.06 -52.66 19.37
CA ARG A 215 41.34 -52.27 18.77
C ARG A 215 42.51 -52.82 19.57
N LEU A 216 42.48 -52.71 20.91
CA LEU A 216 43.53 -53.25 21.78
C LEU A 216 43.63 -54.77 21.64
N ASP A 217 42.51 -55.47 21.69
CA ASP A 217 42.44 -56.93 21.60
C ASP A 217 42.91 -57.45 20.24
N ALA A 218 42.55 -56.75 19.15
CA ALA A 218 43.04 -57.04 17.80
C ALA A 218 44.54 -56.77 17.64
N THR A 219 45.06 -55.71 18.27
CA THR A 219 46.49 -55.39 18.27
C THR A 219 47.28 -56.48 18.99
N GLU A 220 46.82 -56.94 20.16
CA GLU A 220 47.50 -58.00 20.90
C GLU A 220 47.53 -59.33 20.11
N LYS A 221 46.41 -59.69 19.46
CA LYS A 221 46.35 -60.87 18.59
C LYS A 221 47.29 -60.75 17.40
N TYR A 222 47.39 -59.56 16.80
CA TYR A 222 48.32 -59.31 15.70
C TYR A 222 49.78 -59.47 16.16
N ASP A 223 50.16 -58.84 17.26
CA ASP A 223 51.52 -58.89 17.81
C ASP A 223 51.92 -60.32 18.21
N ARG A 224 51.00 -61.08 18.82
CA ARG A 224 51.19 -62.49 19.11
C ARG A 224 51.42 -63.31 17.84
N SER A 225 50.59 -63.10 16.81
CA SER A 225 50.72 -63.80 15.52
C SER A 225 52.05 -63.48 14.83
N ILE A 226 52.51 -62.22 14.89
CA ILE A 226 53.82 -61.80 14.36
C ILE A 226 54.97 -62.47 15.12
N THR A 227 54.86 -62.56 16.45
CA THR A 227 55.87 -63.19 17.30
C THR A 227 55.93 -64.70 17.07
N GLU A 228 54.79 -65.38 16.95
CA GLU A 228 54.74 -66.80 16.60
C GLU A 228 55.33 -67.05 15.22
N ARG A 229 55.03 -66.19 14.24
CA ARG A 229 55.61 -66.27 12.90
C ARG A 229 57.12 -66.08 12.90
N SER A 230 57.64 -65.14 13.68
CA SER A 230 59.10 -64.91 13.76
C SER A 230 59.83 -66.08 14.41
N VAL A 231 59.25 -66.70 15.45
CA VAL A 231 59.80 -67.90 16.09
C VAL A 231 59.76 -69.11 15.14
N LEU A 232 58.68 -69.29 14.38
CA LEU A 232 58.59 -70.36 13.38
C LEU A 232 59.57 -70.17 12.21
N SER A 233 59.74 -68.93 11.73
CA SER A 233 60.72 -68.60 10.69
C SER A 233 62.14 -68.88 11.16
N ALA A 234 62.49 -68.52 12.40
CA ALA A 234 63.81 -68.77 12.97
C ALA A 234 64.12 -70.27 13.15
N ARG A 235 63.09 -71.11 13.38
CA ARG A 235 63.23 -72.58 13.45
C ARG A 235 63.37 -73.25 12.09
N LEU A 236 62.94 -72.59 11.01
CA LEU A 236 63.09 -73.08 9.63
C LEU A 236 64.47 -72.73 9.03
N GLU A 237 65.18 -71.76 9.62
CA GLU A 237 66.53 -71.34 9.22
C GLU A 237 67.66 -72.09 9.96
N THR A 238 67.32 -72.95 10.92
CA THR A 238 68.23 -73.91 11.60
C THR A 238 68.03 -75.32 11.08
#